data_AF-A0A974YEK1-F1
#
_entry.id   AF-A0A974YEK1-F1
#
_cell.length_a   1.000
_cell.length_b   1.000
_cell.length_c   1.000
_cell.angle_alpha   90.00
_cell.angle_beta   90.00
_cell.angle_gamma   90.00
#
_symmetry.space_group_name_H-M   'P 1'
#
loop_
_entity.id
_entity.type
_entity.pdbx_description
1 polymer ?
#
loop_
_entity_poly.entity_id
_entity_poly.type
_entity_poly.pdbx_seq_one_letter_code
_entity_poly.pdbx_strand_id
1 'polypeptide(L)' 'MTLVKADAITDHVRLPGGATRTLSLERSLHIAQIRTIKPEIVSEVDELLDAH' A
#
# COMPACT_ATOMS: atom_id res chain seq x y z
N MET A 1 14.19 3.35 -18.20
CA MET A 1 13.25 3.20 -17.08
C MET A 1 13.77 4.07 -15.96
N THR A 2 12.93 4.93 -15.40
CA THR A 2 13.29 5.84 -14.31
C THR A 2 12.25 5.69 -13.22
N LEU A 3 12.69 5.36 -12.01
CA LEU A 3 11.85 5.15 -10.83
C LEU A 3 11.95 6.38 -9.92
N VAL A 4 10.81 6.94 -9.52
CA VAL A 4 10.76 8.02 -8.52
C VAL A 4 10.18 7.44 -7.23
N LYS A 5 10.90 7.63 -6.11
CA LYS A 5 10.48 7.15 -4.78
C LYS A 5 9.71 8.25 -4.05
N ALA A 6 8.38 8.11 -3.97
CA ALA A 6 7.46 8.96 -3.21
C ALA A 6 6.43 8.07 -2.47
N ASP A 7 5.36 8.64 -1.91
CA ASP A 7 4.27 7.88 -1.27
C ASP A 7 3.61 6.88 -2.23
N ALA A 8 3.63 7.19 -3.53
CA ALA A 8 3.34 6.27 -4.61
C ALA A 8 4.61 5.96 -5.42
N ILE A 9 4.66 4.76 -6.01
CA ILE A 9 5.68 4.36 -6.98
C ILE A 9 5.23 4.86 -8.35
N THR A 10 6.04 5.71 -8.99
CA THR A 10 5.82 6.16 -10.36
C THR A 10 6.89 5.58 -11.28
N ASP A 11 6.47 4.90 -12.34
CA ASP A 11 7.34 4.33 -13.37
C ASP A 11 7.04 4.94 -14.74
N HIS A 12 8.10 5.30 -15.45
CA HIS A 12 8.05 5.76 -16.84
C HIS A 12 8.56 4.67 -17.77
N VAL A 13 7.61 4.03 -18.45
CA VAL A 13 7.87 2.93 -19.39
C VAL A 13 7.95 3.48 -20.80
N ARG A 14 9.08 3.23 -21.47
CA ARG A 14 9.25 3.53 -22.90
C ARG A 14 8.90 2.31 -23.72
N LEU A 15 7.96 2.45 -24.63
CA LEU A 15 7.49 1.41 -25.53
C LEU A 15 8.24 1.45 -26.87
N PRO A 16 8.30 0.34 -27.62
CA PRO A 16 8.74 0.34 -29.01
C PRO A 16 7.98 1.39 -29.83
N GLY A 17 8.68 2.13 -30.68
CA GLY A 17 8.11 3.27 -31.42
C GLY A 17 8.22 4.63 -30.70
N GLY A 18 8.84 4.68 -29.52
CA GLY A 18 9.20 5.94 -28.86
C GLY A 18 8.09 6.54 -27.98
N ALA A 19 6.93 5.89 -27.91
CA ALA A 19 5.89 6.25 -26.96
C ALA A 19 6.35 6.03 -25.51
N THR A 20 5.96 6.91 -24.61
CA THR A 20 6.21 6.79 -23.16
C THR A 20 4.88 6.72 -22.44
N ARG A 21 4.76 5.81 -21.47
CA ARG A 21 3.62 5.72 -20.55
C ARG A 21 4.08 5.88 -19.12
N THR A 22 3.24 6.53 -18.32
CA THR A 22 3.45 6.68 -16.88
C THR A 22 2.49 5.74 -16.16
N LEU A 23 3.03 4.90 -15.27
CA LEU A 23 2.29 4.03 -14.37
C LEU A 23 2.49 4.54 -12.95
N SER A 24 1.41 4.61 -12.19
CA SER A 24 1.43 4.94 -10.76
C SER A 24 0.83 3.78 -9.98
N LEU A 25 1.54 3.34 -8.95
CA LEU A 25 1.12 2.27 -8.05
C LEU A 25 1.24 2.78 -6.61
N GLU A 26 0.21 2.57 -5.81
CA GLU A 26 0.27 2.82 -4.36
C GLU A 26 1.39 2.00 -3.73
N ARG A 27 2.13 2.61 -2.81
CA ARG A 27 3.25 1.92 -2.17
C ARG A 27 2.72 0.81 -1.26
N SER A 28 3.26 -0.39 -1.43
CA SER A 28 2.99 -1.48 -0.49
C SER A 28 3.30 -1.07 0.94
N LEU A 29 2.39 -1.41 1.85
CA LEU A 29 2.55 -1.17 3.27
C LEU A 29 3.87 -1.79 3.78
N HIS A 30 4.50 -1.13 4.75
CA HIS A 30 5.68 -1.69 5.42
C HIS A 30 5.29 -3.00 6.11
N ILE A 31 6.19 -4.00 6.16
CA ILE A 31 5.89 -5.33 6.74
C ILE A 31 5.37 -5.24 8.18
N ALA A 32 5.80 -4.24 8.95
CA ALA A 32 5.27 -3.98 10.29
C ALA A 32 3.78 -3.60 10.25
N GLN A 33 3.36 -2.77 9.29
CA GLN A 33 1.95 -2.38 9.09
C GLN A 33 1.11 -3.56 8.59
N ILE A 34 1.68 -4.43 7.74
CA ILE A 34 1.00 -5.64 7.25
C ILE A 34 0.72 -6.64 8.40
N ARG A 35 1.62 -6.71 9.38
CA ARG A 35 1.49 -7.60 10.54
C ARG A 35 0.63 -7.05 11.67
N THR A 36 0.24 -5.77 11.60
CA THR A 36 -0.63 -5.17 12.60
C THR A 36 -2.07 -5.65 12.40
N ILE A 37 -2.68 -6.14 13.48
CA ILE A 37 -4.12 -6.45 13.51
C ILE A 37 -4.90 -5.15 13.32
N LYS A 38 -5.94 -5.19 12.50
CA LYS A 38 -6.78 -4.01 12.25
C LYS A 38 -7.38 -3.50 13.55
N PRO A 39 -7.35 -2.18 13.83
CA PRO A 39 -7.92 -1.60 15.04
C PRO A 39 -9.40 -1.98 15.24
N GLU A 40 -10.17 -2.11 14.16
CA GLU A 40 -11.58 -2.54 14.24
C GLU A 40 -11.75 -3.91 14.91
N ILE A 41 -10.84 -4.85 14.64
CA ILE A 41 -10.89 -6.19 15.21
C ILE A 41 -10.52 -6.18 16.69
N VAL A 42 -9.58 -5.33 17.08
CA VAL A 42 -9.22 -5.15 18.50
C VAL A 42 -10.42 -4.61 19.27
N SER A 43 -11.10 -3.59 18.72
CA SER A 43 -12.31 -3.02 19.32
C SER A 43 -13.44 -4.05 19.50
N GLU A 44 -13.66 -4.90 18.50
CA GLU A 44 -14.67 -5.96 18.57
C GLU A 44 -14.35 -6.99 19.67
N VAL A 45 -13.07 -7.38 19.80
CA VAL A 45 -12.64 -8.28 20.87
C VAL A 45 -12.81 -7.63 22.25
N ASP A 46 -12.43 -6.36 22.39
CA ASP A 46 -12.58 -5.63 23.65
C ASP A 46 -14.06 -5.55 24.07
N GLU A 47 -14.97 -5.23 23.15
CA GLU A 47 -16.42 -5.21 23.41
C GLU A 47 -16.97 -6.58 23.86
N LEU A 48 -16.50 -7.68 23.26
CA LEU A 48 -16.91 -9.03 23.62
C LEU A 48 -16.42 -9.44 25.02
N LEU A 49 -15.24 -8.97 25.42
CA LEU A 49 -14.65 -9.21 26.73
C LEU A 49 -15.33 -8.39 27.83
N ASP A 50 -15.71 -7.15 27.54
CA ASP A 50 -16.42 -6.27 28.48
C ASP A 50 -17.87 -6.70 28.74
N ALA A 51 -18.45 -7.53 27.87
CA ALA A 51 -19.83 -8.00 27.96
C ALA A 51 -20.05 -9.24 28.88
N HIS A 52 -19.01 -9.72 29.58
CA HIS A 52 -19.04 -10.92 30.46
C HIS A 52 -18.47 -10.63 31.86
#